data_AF-A0AAU3MBV0-F1
#
_entry.id   AF-A0AAU3MBV0-F1
#
_cell.length_a   1.000
_cell.length_b   1.000
_cell.length_c   1.000
_cell.angle_alpha   90.00
_cell.angle_beta   90.00
_cell.angle_gamma   90.00
#
_symmetry.space_group_name_H-M   'P 1'
#
loop_
_entity.id
_entity.type
_entity.pdbx_description
1 polymer ?
#
loop_
_entity_poly.entity_id
_entity_poly.type
_entity_poly.pdbx_seq_one_letter_code
_entity_poly.pdbx_strand_id
1 'polypeptide(L)'
;MTSFVRTITVARGVFAPGHLGELTQYLPFELVDDVLARSRAVQGRLRLLPSRVGVYFVLALAVFPAVGYLGVWGKLVAGLGPLAPVRPCEKALRDLRRRIGVTPLKMLFEAVSGPAAQPRTPGVCYRKWRTVAFDGCSSLRALTSHASAPGWARC
;
A
#
# COMPACT_ATOMS: atom_id res chain seq x y z
N MET A 1 -1.11 -28.28 20.80
CA MET A 1 -0.66 -27.25 19.83
C MET A 1 -1.79 -27.00 18.86
N THR A 2 -2.49 -25.88 19.00
CA THR A 2 -3.64 -25.54 18.14
C THR A 2 -3.12 -24.95 16.84
N SER A 3 -3.27 -25.68 15.74
CA SER A 3 -2.92 -25.17 14.40
C SER A 3 -4.04 -24.26 13.91
N PHE A 4 -3.73 -22.99 13.65
CA PHE A 4 -4.66 -22.08 12.99
C PHE A 4 -4.45 -22.19 11.48
N VAL A 5 -5.45 -22.70 10.77
CA VAL A 5 -5.49 -22.67 9.30
C VAL A 5 -6.01 -21.30 8.88
N ARG A 6 -5.16 -20.50 8.21
CA ARG A 6 -5.56 -19.22 7.62
C ARG A 6 -5.72 -19.38 6.12
N THR A 7 -6.94 -19.18 5.61
CA THR A 7 -7.19 -19.09 4.17
C THR A 7 -6.82 -17.69 3.69
N ILE A 8 -5.90 -17.59 2.72
CA ILE A 8 -5.49 -16.32 2.11
C ILE A 8 -5.92 -16.37 0.64
N THR A 9 -6.80 -15.45 0.25
CA THR A 9 -7.17 -15.27 -1.17
C THR A 9 -6.10 -14.43 -1.86
N VAL A 10 -5.43 -15.00 -2.84
CA VAL A 10 -4.36 -14.33 -3.61
C VAL A 10 -4.70 -14.28 -5.09
N ALA A 11 -4.20 -13.27 -5.79
CA ALA A 11 -4.33 -13.19 -7.24
C ALA A 11 -3.58 -14.37 -7.92
N ARG A 12 -4.06 -14.83 -9.08
CA ARG A 12 -3.46 -15.97 -9.78
C ARG A 12 -2.16 -15.60 -10.51
N GLY A 13 -1.27 -16.59 -10.67
CA GLY A 13 -0.08 -16.51 -11.53
C GLY A 13 0.91 -15.42 -11.11
N VAL A 14 1.38 -14.62 -12.07
CA VAL A 14 2.41 -13.57 -11.84
C VAL A 14 1.96 -12.45 -10.90
N PHE A 15 0.66 -12.37 -10.58
CA PHE A 15 0.13 -11.41 -9.62
C PHE A 15 0.07 -11.94 -8.18
N ALA A 16 0.32 -13.24 -7.96
CA ALA A 16 0.28 -13.84 -6.63
C ALA A 16 1.14 -13.09 -5.59
N PRO A 17 2.35 -12.57 -5.92
CA PRO A 17 3.17 -11.76 -5.01
C PRO A 17 2.63 -10.34 -4.70
N GLY A 18 1.36 -10.06 -4.96
CA GLY A 18 0.73 -8.74 -4.80
C GLY A 18 -0.09 -8.57 -3.52
N HIS A 19 0.10 -9.40 -2.49
CA HIS A 19 -0.68 -9.29 -1.25
C HIS A 19 0.21 -8.83 -0.08
N LEU A 20 -0.32 -7.96 0.78
CA LEU A 20 0.39 -7.35 1.91
C LEU A 20 -0.37 -7.57 3.23
N GLY A 21 -1.08 -8.70 3.34
CA GLY A 21 -1.92 -9.01 4.50
C GLY A 21 -3.08 -8.00 4.63
N GLU A 22 -3.31 -7.51 5.85
CA GLU A 22 -4.39 -6.55 6.17
C GLU A 22 -4.30 -5.26 5.35
N LEU A 23 -3.10 -4.84 4.92
CA LEU A 23 -2.93 -3.63 4.10
C LEU A 23 -3.69 -3.72 2.77
N THR A 24 -3.87 -4.93 2.22
CA THR A 24 -4.64 -5.13 0.98
C THR A 24 -6.14 -4.89 1.17
N GLN A 25 -6.66 -4.88 2.41
CA GLN A 25 -8.05 -4.49 2.67
C GLN A 25 -8.27 -2.99 2.45
N TYR A 26 -7.29 -2.17 2.80
CA TYR A 26 -7.31 -0.72 2.57
C TYR A 26 -6.86 -0.33 1.16
N LEU A 27 -6.08 -1.20 0.51
CA LEU A 27 -5.56 -1.03 -0.84
C LEU A 27 -5.97 -2.22 -1.71
N PRO A 28 -7.27 -2.30 -2.09
CA PRO A 28 -7.77 -3.37 -2.92
C PRO A 28 -7.12 -3.35 -4.31
N PHE A 29 -7.10 -4.49 -5.00
CA PHE A 29 -6.39 -4.63 -6.28
C PHE A 29 -6.94 -3.69 -7.34
N GLU A 30 -8.26 -3.51 -7.34
CA GLU A 30 -9.00 -2.67 -8.28
C GLU A 30 -8.54 -1.20 -8.16
N LEU A 31 -8.40 -0.70 -6.92
CA LEU A 31 -7.89 0.65 -6.67
C LEU A 31 -6.45 0.81 -7.19
N VAL A 32 -5.60 -0.19 -6.96
CA VAL A 32 -4.20 -0.16 -7.43
C VAL A 32 -4.14 -0.20 -8.95
N ASP A 33 -4.96 -1.02 -9.60
CA ASP A 33 -5.05 -1.09 -11.06
C ASP A 33 -5.53 0.23 -11.66
N ASP A 34 -6.58 0.83 -11.11
CA ASP A 34 -7.12 2.11 -11.55
C ASP A 34 -6.08 3.23 -11.44
N VAL A 35 -5.31 3.25 -10.35
CA VAL A 35 -4.22 4.21 -10.18
C VAL A 35 -3.09 3.95 -11.18
N LEU A 36 -2.71 2.69 -11.41
CA LEU A 36 -1.68 2.35 -12.40
C LEU A 36 -2.11 2.73 -13.83
N ALA A 37 -3.38 2.53 -14.17
CA ALA A 37 -3.96 2.93 -15.45
C ALA A 37 -3.90 4.46 -15.63
N ARG A 38 -4.39 5.22 -14.63
CA ARG A 38 -4.39 6.70 -14.67
C ARG A 38 -2.98 7.30 -14.68
N SER A 39 -2.02 6.68 -14.00
CA SER A 39 -0.61 7.12 -13.99
C SER A 39 0.17 6.72 -15.24
N ARG A 40 -0.42 5.93 -16.13
CA ARG A 40 0.28 5.28 -17.24
C ARG A 40 1.49 4.44 -16.77
N ALA A 41 1.42 3.90 -15.56
CA ALA A 41 2.44 3.04 -14.96
C ALA A 41 2.16 1.54 -15.18
N VAL A 42 1.11 1.19 -15.94
CA VAL A 42 0.85 -0.18 -16.39
C VAL A 42 1.98 -0.62 -17.32
N GLN A 43 2.46 -1.86 -17.14
CA GLN A 43 3.42 -2.47 -18.03
C GLN A 43 2.88 -2.58 -19.47
N GLY A 44 3.68 -2.21 -20.47
CA GLY A 44 3.33 -2.43 -21.89
C GLY A 44 3.31 -3.90 -22.31
N ARG A 45 4.03 -4.77 -21.58
CA ARG A 45 3.97 -6.24 -21.72
C ARG A 45 3.95 -6.90 -20.35
N LEU A 46 3.05 -7.85 -20.14
CA LEU A 46 3.02 -8.67 -18.94
C LEU A 46 4.26 -9.59 -18.92
N ARG A 47 5.15 -9.34 -17.97
CA ARG A 47 6.34 -10.13 -17.67
C ARG A 47 6.28 -10.57 -16.19
N LEU A 48 7.32 -11.27 -15.73
CA LEU A 48 7.43 -11.83 -14.37
C LEU A 48 7.18 -10.85 -13.21
N LEU A 49 7.34 -9.54 -13.43
CA LEU A 49 7.11 -8.50 -12.42
C LEU A 49 6.06 -7.50 -12.92
N PRO A 50 4.76 -7.75 -12.70
CA PRO A 50 3.69 -6.81 -13.00
C PRO A 50 3.81 -5.52 -12.17
N SER A 51 3.31 -4.40 -12.69
CA SER A 51 3.35 -3.13 -11.97
C SER A 51 2.53 -3.15 -10.68
N ARG A 52 1.41 -3.90 -10.62
CA ARG A 52 0.61 -4.09 -9.40
C ARG A 52 1.47 -4.67 -8.26
N VAL A 53 2.21 -5.74 -8.54
CA VAL A 53 3.16 -6.33 -7.59
C VAL A 53 4.23 -5.32 -7.19
N GLY A 54 4.70 -4.50 -8.13
CA GLY A 54 5.64 -3.42 -7.86
C GLY A 54 5.14 -2.39 -6.85
N VAL A 55 3.86 -2.01 -6.90
CA VAL A 55 3.26 -1.11 -5.91
C VAL A 55 3.32 -1.72 -4.51
N TYR A 56 2.84 -2.97 -4.36
CA TYR A 56 2.89 -3.66 -3.06
C TYR A 56 4.33 -3.89 -2.58
N PHE A 57 5.27 -4.13 -3.50
CA PHE A 57 6.69 -4.20 -3.18
C PHE A 57 7.23 -2.89 -2.61
N VAL A 58 6.89 -1.74 -3.20
CA VAL A 58 7.33 -0.44 -2.69
C VAL A 58 6.69 -0.11 -1.34
N LEU A 59 5.42 -0.47 -1.13
CA LEU A 59 4.77 -0.33 0.16
C LEU A 59 5.42 -1.23 1.22
N ALA A 60 5.77 -2.47 0.86
CA ALA A 60 6.45 -3.38 1.77
C ALA A 60 7.86 -2.89 2.16
N LEU A 61 8.58 -2.19 1.27
CA LEU A 61 9.84 -1.52 1.62
C LEU A 61 9.64 -0.46 2.72
N ALA A 62 8.50 0.23 2.74
CA ALA A 62 8.19 1.22 3.78
C ALA A 62 7.81 0.56 5.12
N VAL A 63 7.13 -0.61 5.07
CA VAL A 63 6.78 -1.39 6.26
C VAL A 63 8.00 -2.08 6.89
N PHE A 64 8.98 -2.47 6.08
CA PHE A 64 10.19 -3.19 6.51
C PHE A 64 11.48 -2.41 6.19
N PRO A 65 11.71 -1.22 6.78
CA PRO A 65 12.79 -0.32 6.39
C PRO A 65 14.19 -0.89 6.64
N ALA A 66 14.34 -1.82 7.58
CA ALA A 66 15.61 -2.48 7.91
C ALA A 66 15.93 -3.69 7.02
N VAL A 67 15.07 -4.02 6.04
CA VAL A 67 15.19 -5.25 5.24
C VAL A 67 15.52 -4.90 3.79
N GLY A 68 16.53 -5.58 3.22
CA GLY A 68 16.90 -5.42 1.83
C GLY A 68 15.84 -5.95 0.84
N TYR A 69 15.97 -5.58 -0.44
CA TYR A 69 15.00 -5.89 -1.51
C TYR A 69 14.59 -7.37 -1.57
N LEU A 70 15.56 -8.29 -1.54
CA LEU A 70 15.28 -9.72 -1.59
C LEU A 70 14.59 -10.24 -0.32
N GLY A 71 14.90 -9.67 0.84
CA GLY A 71 14.24 -10.01 2.10
C GLY A 71 12.79 -9.52 2.13
N VAL A 72 12.53 -8.32 1.63
CA VAL A 72 11.17 -7.79 1.47
C VAL A 72 10.37 -8.62 0.48
N TRP A 73 10.97 -9.03 -0.65
CA TRP A 73 10.33 -9.98 -1.56
C TRP A 73 9.99 -11.29 -0.84
N GLY A 74 10.93 -11.84 -0.07
CA GLY A 74 10.70 -13.04 0.74
C GLY A 74 9.50 -12.90 1.68
N LYS A 75 9.33 -11.74 2.33
CA LYS A 75 8.19 -11.45 3.19
C LYS A 75 6.85 -11.41 2.42
N LEU A 76 6.84 -10.83 1.22
CA LEU A 76 5.63 -10.80 0.37
C LEU A 76 5.19 -12.19 -0.09
N VAL A 77 6.15 -13.08 -0.37
CA VAL A 77 5.85 -14.42 -0.89
C VAL A 77 5.83 -15.50 0.19
N ALA A 78 6.07 -15.17 1.46
CA ALA A 78 6.19 -16.14 2.55
C ALA A 78 4.94 -17.03 2.71
N GLY A 79 3.75 -16.49 2.43
CA GLY A 79 2.48 -17.24 2.46
C GLY A 79 2.15 -18.00 1.17
N LEU A 80 2.99 -17.93 0.14
CA LEU A 80 2.73 -18.47 -1.20
C LEU A 80 3.50 -19.78 -1.48
N GLY A 81 3.99 -20.46 -0.44
CA GLY A 81 4.83 -21.67 -0.56
C GLY A 81 4.36 -22.69 -1.62
N PRO A 82 3.07 -23.08 -1.68
CA PRO A 82 2.55 -24.02 -2.67
C PRO A 82 2.59 -23.51 -4.12
N LEU A 83 2.64 -22.20 -4.33
CA LEU A 83 2.62 -21.56 -5.65
C LEU A 83 4.01 -21.32 -6.23
N ALA A 84 5.08 -21.53 -5.43
CA ALA A 84 6.48 -21.37 -5.82
C ALA A 84 6.75 -20.16 -6.76
N PRO A 85 6.44 -18.92 -6.33
CA PRO A 85 6.58 -17.76 -7.19
C PRO A 85 8.05 -17.56 -7.60
N VAL A 86 8.26 -17.21 -8.87
CA VAL A 86 9.60 -16.95 -9.41
C VAL A 86 10.30 -15.90 -8.56
N ARG A 87 11.53 -16.22 -8.13
CA ARG A 87 12.36 -15.30 -7.35
C ARG A 87 13.10 -14.34 -8.29
N PRO A 88 12.78 -13.04 -8.30
CA PRO A 88 13.50 -12.06 -9.10
C PRO A 88 14.88 -11.78 -8.50
N CYS A 89 15.81 -11.33 -9.34
CA CYS A 89 17.08 -10.79 -8.86
C CYS A 89 16.90 -9.38 -8.27
N GLU A 90 17.85 -8.95 -7.44
CA GLU A 90 17.78 -7.62 -6.81
C GLU A 90 17.72 -6.48 -7.84
N LYS A 91 18.49 -6.59 -8.93
CA LYS A 91 18.46 -5.63 -10.03
C LYS A 91 17.04 -5.48 -10.61
N ALA A 92 16.33 -6.59 -10.82
CA ALA A 92 14.97 -6.56 -11.35
C ALA A 92 13.99 -5.87 -10.39
N LEU A 93 14.15 -6.03 -9.07
CA LEU A 93 13.34 -5.34 -8.06
C LEU A 93 13.66 -3.85 -7.99
N ARG A 94 14.94 -3.48 -8.13
CA ARG A 94 15.37 -2.08 -8.23
C ARG A 94 14.79 -1.40 -9.48
N ASP A 95 14.85 -2.08 -10.62
CA ASP A 95 14.30 -1.58 -11.88
C ASP A 95 12.77 -1.51 -11.83
N LEU A 96 12.12 -2.47 -11.17
CA LEU A 96 10.68 -2.43 -10.89
C LEU A 96 10.31 -1.17 -10.09
N ARG A 97 11.00 -0.91 -8.97
CA ARG A 97 10.77 0.30 -8.15
C ARG A 97 10.94 1.59 -8.96
N ARG A 98 11.99 1.66 -9.79
CA ARG A 98 12.22 2.81 -10.70
C ARG A 98 11.10 2.98 -11.72
N ARG A 99 10.61 1.87 -12.29
CA ARG A 99 9.53 1.88 -13.29
C ARG A 99 8.19 2.33 -12.71
N ILE A 100 7.87 1.99 -11.46
CA ILE A 100 6.65 2.45 -10.79
C ILE A 100 6.68 3.97 -10.59
N GLY A 101 7.82 4.50 -10.14
CA GLY A 101 7.97 5.94 -9.89
C GLY A 101 7.08 6.46 -8.75
N VAL A 102 7.04 7.78 -8.60
CA VAL A 102 6.33 8.46 -7.49
C VAL A 102 4.85 8.70 -7.79
N THR A 103 4.49 8.91 -9.06
CA THR A 103 3.14 9.30 -9.49
C THR A 103 2.03 8.37 -9.00
N PRO A 104 2.09 7.03 -9.19
CA PRO A 104 1.05 6.14 -8.69
C PRO A 104 0.98 6.11 -7.16
N LEU A 105 2.12 6.23 -6.46
CA LEU A 105 2.12 6.24 -4.99
C LEU A 105 1.49 7.51 -4.43
N LYS A 106 1.75 8.66 -5.05
CA LYS A 106 1.08 9.92 -4.71
C LYS A 106 -0.43 9.79 -4.93
N MET A 107 -0.87 9.30 -6.10
CA MET A 107 -2.30 9.15 -6.37
C MET A 107 -3.00 8.12 -5.47
N LEU A 108 -2.32 7.03 -5.11
CA LEU A 108 -2.82 6.10 -4.10
C LEU A 108 -2.98 6.80 -2.76
N PHE A 109 -1.97 7.54 -2.32
CA PHE A 109 -2.03 8.31 -1.09
C PHE A 109 -3.21 9.28 -1.10
N GLU A 110 -3.37 10.11 -2.14
CA GLU A 110 -4.50 11.05 -2.24
C GLU A 110 -5.87 10.35 -2.32
N ALA A 111 -5.93 9.14 -2.86
CA ALA A 111 -7.18 8.37 -2.93
C ALA A 111 -7.59 7.78 -1.57
N VAL A 112 -6.63 7.44 -0.71
CA VAL A 112 -6.89 6.82 0.60
C VAL A 112 -6.74 7.79 1.77
N SER A 113 -6.07 8.92 1.57
CA SER A 113 -5.88 9.94 2.60
C SER A 113 -7.22 10.62 2.87
N GLY A 114 -7.60 10.65 4.14
CA GLY A 114 -8.85 11.24 4.56
C GLY A 114 -9.28 10.74 5.93
N PRO A 115 -10.33 11.34 6.52
CA PRO A 115 -10.87 10.87 7.78
C PRO A 115 -11.42 9.45 7.62
N ALA A 116 -10.81 8.48 8.31
CA ALA A 116 -11.24 7.08 8.25
C ALA A 116 -12.68 6.88 8.76
N ALA A 117 -13.13 7.74 9.67
CA ALA A 117 -14.45 7.68 10.26
C ALA A 117 -15.34 8.84 9.82
N GLN A 118 -16.62 8.56 9.58
CA GLN A 118 -17.57 9.55 9.06
C GLN A 118 -18.12 10.40 10.21
N PRO A 119 -18.65 11.61 9.95
CA PRO A 119 -19.26 12.44 11.00
C PRO A 119 -20.38 11.73 11.79
N ARG A 120 -21.08 10.80 11.14
CA ARG A 120 -22.13 9.96 11.74
C ARG A 120 -21.61 8.79 12.59
N THR A 121 -20.31 8.51 12.57
CA THR A 121 -19.72 7.44 13.36
C THR A 121 -19.69 7.87 14.84
N PRO A 122 -20.29 7.10 15.77
CA PRO A 122 -20.30 7.47 17.18
C PRO A 122 -18.90 7.75 17.75
N GLY A 123 -18.76 8.82 18.54
CA GLY A 123 -17.49 9.19 19.19
C GLY A 123 -16.48 9.97 18.32
N VAL A 124 -16.74 10.12 17.02
CA VAL A 124 -15.82 10.80 16.08
C VAL A 124 -15.92 12.31 16.13
N CYS A 125 -17.04 12.85 16.62
CA CYS A 125 -17.25 14.28 16.73
C CYS A 125 -17.66 14.66 18.16
N TYR A 126 -17.08 15.75 18.66
CA TYR A 126 -17.58 16.50 19.80
C TYR A 126 -18.15 17.84 19.28
N ARG A 127 -19.48 17.97 19.29
CA ARG A 127 -20.18 19.08 18.62
C ARG A 127 -19.75 19.17 17.14
N LYS A 128 -19.21 20.31 16.68
CA LYS A 128 -18.72 20.56 15.31
C LYS A 128 -17.24 20.20 15.09
N TRP A 129 -16.60 19.63 16.11
CA TRP A 129 -15.16 19.34 16.09
C TRP A 129 -14.94 17.84 15.97
N ARG A 130 -13.99 17.46 15.11
CA ARG A 130 -13.59 16.06 14.99
C ARG A 130 -12.64 15.68 16.12
N THR A 131 -12.93 14.58 16.80
CA THR A 131 -12.03 13.98 17.79
C THR A 131 -10.83 13.38 17.06
N VAL A 132 -9.62 13.76 17.48
CA VAL A 132 -8.37 13.22 16.95
C VAL A 132 -7.50 12.73 18.11
N ALA A 133 -6.82 11.61 17.92
CA ALA A 133 -5.76 11.19 18.83
C ALA A 133 -4.50 11.98 18.46
N PHE A 134 -3.91 12.66 19.43
CA PHE A 134 -2.61 13.28 19.26
C PHE A 134 -1.55 12.21 19.55
N ASP A 135 -1.04 11.57 18.50
CA ASP A 135 0.08 10.65 18.65
C ASP A 135 1.39 11.44 18.69
N GLY A 136 2.15 11.28 19.77
CA GLY A 136 3.36 12.02 20.06
C GLY A 136 4.56 11.52 19.25
N CYS A 137 4.55 11.75 17.94
CA CYS A 137 5.75 11.59 17.11
C CYS A 137 6.38 12.96 16.84
N SER A 138 7.69 13.08 17.08
CA SER A 138 8.49 14.32 17.03
C SER A 138 8.08 15.26 15.90
N SER A 139 7.85 16.53 16.23
CA SER A 139 7.39 17.58 15.32
C SER A 139 8.37 17.80 14.15
N LEU A 140 8.17 17.10 13.04
CA LEU A 140 8.65 17.59 11.75
C LEU A 140 7.80 18.81 11.41
N ARG A 141 8.46 19.96 11.18
CA ARG A 141 7.81 21.16 10.65
C ARG A 141 7.21 20.82 9.28
N ALA A 142 5.95 20.42 9.26
CA ALA A 142 5.18 20.37 8.03
C ALA A 142 5.10 21.82 7.50
N LEU A 143 5.61 22.04 6.29
CA LEU A 143 5.32 23.27 5.55
C LEU A 143 3.80 23.32 5.38
N THR A 144 3.14 24.16 6.16
CA THR A 144 1.72 24.45 6.01
C THR A 144 1.55 25.24 4.72
N SER A 145 1.46 24.56 3.57
CA SER A 145 0.74 25.17 2.45
C SER A 145 -0.69 25.38 2.91
N HIS A 146 -1.24 26.59 2.73
CA HIS A 146 -2.59 26.99 3.14
C HIS A 146 -3.74 26.17 2.50
N ALA A 147 -3.43 25.13 1.73
CA ALA A 147 -4.38 24.10 1.34
C ALA A 147 -4.65 23.17 2.53
N SER A 148 -5.36 23.68 3.54
CA SER A 148 -6.13 22.81 4.43
C SER A 148 -7.12 22.06 3.54
N ALA A 149 -6.90 20.76 3.30
CA ALA A 149 -7.88 19.93 2.62
C ALA A 149 -9.23 20.10 3.35
N PRO A 150 -10.29 20.58 2.70
CA PRO A 150 -11.55 20.87 3.39
C PRO A 150 -12.08 19.58 4.05
N GLY A 151 -12.27 19.58 5.37
CA GLY A 151 -12.95 18.49 6.10
C GLY A 151 -12.15 17.73 7.15
N TRP A 152 -10.85 18.02 7.36
CA TRP A 152 -10.06 17.32 8.38
C TRP A 152 -10.42 17.69 9.83
N ALA A 153 -10.67 18.98 10.11
CA ALA A 153 -10.88 19.47 11.47
C ALA A 153 -12.36 19.59 11.90
N ARG A 154 -13.30 19.60 10.94
CA ARG A 154 -14.73 19.81 11.21
C ARG A 154 -15.56 18.58 10.88
N CYS A 155 -16.53 18.34 11.75
CA CYS A 155 -17.80 17.70 11.42
C CYS A 155 -18.82 18.84 11.24
#